data_AF-A0A7Z0TGY9-F1
#
_entry.id   AF-A0A7Z0TGY9-F1
#
_cell.length_a   1.000
_cell.length_b   1.000
_cell.length_c   1.000
_cell.angle_alpha   90.00
_cell.angle_beta   90.00
_cell.angle_gamma   90.00
#
_symmetry.space_group_name_H-M   'P 1'
#
loop_
_entity.id
_entity.type
_entity.pdbx_description
1 polymer ?
#
loop_
_entity_poly.entity_id
_entity_poly.type
_entity_poly.pdbx_seq_one_letter_code
_entity_poly.pdbx_strand_id
1 'polypeptide(L)'
;MLLVRVAAVSREVAATSSRSRKKALLAGLFREAEPSDVPVVIPYLAGRLPQGRLGVGWKTLGRPVPPAAGPSLTVLETDRVLTALKSVAGPGAQTERTRLVTSLLSRATEEEQAFLIALLTGEVRQGALDAAAAEGLA
;
A
#
# COMPACT_ATOMS: atom_id res chain seq x y z
N MET A 1 -8.07 -3.71 9.79
CA MET A 1 -8.77 -4.23 8.59
C MET A 1 -7.85 -5.03 7.66
N LEU A 2 -8.39 -5.78 6.68
CA LEU A 2 -7.62 -6.48 5.63
C LEU A 2 -7.08 -5.51 4.55
N LEU A 3 -5.87 -5.79 4.05
CA LEU A 3 -5.21 -4.99 3.02
C LEU A 3 -5.96 -5.03 1.68
N VAL A 4 -6.51 -6.17 1.29
CA VAL A 4 -7.33 -6.31 0.06
C VAL A 4 -8.46 -5.28 -0.02
N ARG A 5 -9.05 -4.88 1.12
CA ARG A 5 -10.12 -3.87 1.13
C ARG A 5 -9.60 -2.49 0.74
N VAL A 6 -8.41 -2.12 1.20
CA VAL A 6 -7.72 -0.87 0.84
C VAL A 6 -7.30 -0.91 -0.62
N ALA A 7 -6.74 -2.04 -1.09
CA ALA A 7 -6.34 -2.22 -2.48
C ALA A 7 -7.53 -2.07 -3.45
N ALA A 8 -8.68 -2.67 -3.12
CA ALA A 8 -9.90 -2.56 -3.91
C ALA A 8 -10.42 -1.13 -4.00
N VAL A 9 -10.50 -0.42 -2.87
CA VAL A 9 -10.93 0.98 -2.85
C VAL A 9 -9.94 1.87 -3.61
N SER A 10 -8.63 1.64 -3.46
CA SER A 10 -7.60 2.35 -4.22
C SER A 10 -7.79 2.18 -5.73
N ARG A 11 -8.06 0.94 -6.18
CA ARG A 11 -8.34 0.65 -7.60
C ARG A 11 -9.62 1.33 -8.08
N GLU A 12 -10.71 1.25 -7.32
CA GLU A 12 -11.99 1.88 -7.69
C GLU A 12 -11.87 3.41 -7.77
N VAL A 13 -11.14 4.03 -6.84
CA VAL A 13 -10.85 5.47 -6.84
C VAL A 13 -10.01 5.86 -8.04
N ALA A 14 -9.03 5.04 -8.44
CA ALA A 14 -8.22 5.27 -9.63
C ALA A 14 -9.03 5.12 -10.94
N ALA A 15 -9.96 4.16 -10.99
CA ALA A 15 -10.76 3.85 -12.17
C ALA A 15 -11.88 4.88 -12.46
N THR A 16 -12.33 5.63 -11.45
CA THR A 16 -13.42 6.60 -11.62
C THR A 16 -12.92 8.03 -11.83
N SER A 17 -13.55 8.78 -12.75
CA SER A 17 -13.32 10.21 -12.94
C SER A 17 -14.24 11.09 -12.07
N SER A 18 -15.29 10.51 -11.45
CA SER A 18 -16.26 11.26 -10.67
C SER A 18 -15.71 11.60 -9.28
N ARG A 19 -15.51 12.90 -9.03
CA ARG A 19 -15.09 13.40 -7.71
C ARG A 19 -16.04 12.95 -6.59
N SER A 20 -17.36 12.99 -6.81
CA SER A 20 -18.35 12.58 -5.80
C SER A 20 -18.26 11.08 -5.51
N ARG A 21 -18.03 10.25 -6.54
CA ARG A 21 -17.81 8.80 -6.35
C ARG A 21 -16.54 8.53 -5.56
N LYS A 22 -15.42 9.22 -5.86
CA LYS A 22 -14.18 9.10 -5.08
C LYS A 22 -14.41 9.42 -3.60
N LYS A 23 -15.09 10.54 -3.30
CA LYS A 23 -15.45 10.92 -1.93
C LYS A 23 -16.28 9.83 -1.24
N ALA A 24 -17.29 9.29 -1.91
CA ALA A 24 -18.14 8.24 -1.35
C ALA A 24 -17.38 6.95 -1.04
N LEU A 25 -16.48 6.52 -1.93
CA LEU A 25 -15.62 5.35 -1.75
C LEU A 25 -14.69 5.50 -0.55
N LEU A 26 -13.98 6.63 -0.46
CA LEU A 26 -13.07 6.92 0.63
C LEU A 26 -13.81 7.04 1.97
N ALA A 27 -14.94 7.75 1.99
CA ALA A 27 -15.77 7.87 3.19
C ALA A 27 -16.33 6.51 3.65
N GLY A 28 -16.68 5.62 2.72
CA GLY A 28 -17.07 4.26 3.02
C GLY A 28 -15.96 3.49 3.73
N LEU A 29 -14.77 3.48 3.13
CA LEU A 29 -13.60 2.82 3.72
C LEU A 29 -13.24 3.37 5.11
N PHE A 30 -13.27 4.69 5.29
CA PHE A 30 -12.94 5.29 6.59
C PHE A 30 -13.96 5.00 7.69
N ARG A 31 -15.22 4.70 7.35
CA ARG A 31 -16.21 4.22 8.31
C ARG A 31 -15.99 2.76 8.72
N GLU A 32 -15.42 1.94 7.83
CA GLU A 32 -15.06 0.55 8.11
C GLU A 32 -13.74 0.45 8.91
N ALA A 33 -12.92 1.49 8.88
CA ALA A 33 -11.61 1.51 9.51
C ALA A 33 -11.68 1.64 11.03
N GLU A 34 -10.97 0.78 11.74
CA GLU A 34 -10.75 0.98 13.17
C GLU A 34 -9.83 2.18 13.41
N PRO A 35 -9.95 2.89 14.55
CA PRO A 35 -9.09 4.03 14.87
C PRO A 35 -7.59 3.74 14.75
N SER A 36 -7.18 2.50 15.03
CA SER A 36 -5.80 2.03 14.89
C SER A 36 -5.33 1.89 13.44
N ASP A 37 -6.23 1.59 12.50
CA ASP A 37 -5.89 1.46 11.07
C ASP A 37 -5.71 2.83 10.40
N VAL A 38 -6.46 3.85 10.84
CA VAL A 38 -6.55 5.17 10.19
C VAL A 38 -5.19 5.83 9.94
N PRO A 39 -4.24 5.85 10.89
CA PRO A 39 -2.92 6.43 10.68
C PRO A 39 -2.10 5.79 9.56
N VAL A 40 -2.44 4.55 9.16
CA VAL A 40 -1.75 3.81 8.09
C VAL A 40 -2.52 3.89 6.78
N VAL A 41 -3.84 3.69 6.82
CA VAL A 41 -4.69 3.67 5.62
C VAL A 41 -4.68 5.01 4.88
N ILE A 42 -4.77 6.13 5.60
CA ILE A 42 -4.79 7.45 4.97
C ILE A 42 -3.50 7.70 4.16
N PRO A 43 -2.29 7.53 4.73
CA PRO A 43 -1.06 7.63 3.95
C PRO A 43 -1.01 6.68 2.74
N TYR A 44 -1.42 5.41 2.93
CA TYR A 44 -1.39 4.40 1.87
C TYR A 44 -2.25 4.82 0.66
N LEU A 45 -3.47 5.28 0.91
CA LEU A 45 -4.36 5.81 -0.14
C LEU A 45 -3.83 7.11 -0.75
N ALA A 46 -3.07 7.90 0.00
CA ALA A 46 -2.35 9.06 -0.54
C ALA A 46 -1.06 8.67 -1.30
N GLY A 47 -0.79 7.38 -1.50
CA GLY A 47 0.40 6.86 -2.16
C GLY A 47 1.68 7.14 -1.37
N ARG A 48 1.58 7.18 -0.04
CA ARG A 48 2.70 7.45 0.87
C ARG A 48 2.83 6.34 1.90
N LEU A 49 4.07 6.00 2.21
CA LEU A 49 4.40 5.13 3.31
C LEU A 49 4.68 5.96 4.57
N PRO A 50 4.10 5.63 5.74
CA PRO A 50 4.44 6.27 7.01
C PRO A 50 5.95 6.26 7.29
N GLN A 51 6.66 5.22 6.83
CA GLN A 51 8.10 5.03 6.99
C GLN A 51 8.96 5.87 6.02
N GLY A 52 8.33 6.54 5.04
CA GLY A 52 9.01 7.23 3.95
C GLY A 52 9.71 6.26 2.98
N ARG A 53 10.86 6.67 2.44
CA ARG A 53 11.60 5.86 1.45
C ARG A 53 12.20 4.62 2.11
N LEU A 54 11.85 3.45 1.59
CA LEU A 54 12.30 2.15 2.11
C LEU A 54 13.61 1.61 1.50
N GLY A 55 14.13 2.27 0.46
CA GLY A 55 15.34 1.80 -0.24
C GLY A 55 15.14 0.49 -1.02
N VAL A 56 13.89 0.16 -1.35
CA VAL A 56 13.52 -0.94 -2.25
C VAL A 56 13.50 -0.39 -3.67
N GLY A 57 14.28 -1.00 -4.56
CA GLY A 57 14.34 -0.61 -5.98
C GLY A 57 13.81 -1.70 -6.90
N TRP A 58 13.71 -1.38 -8.19
CA TRP A 58 13.24 -2.28 -9.25
C TRP A 58 13.89 -3.66 -9.26
N LYS A 59 15.17 -3.77 -8.89
CA LYS A 59 15.86 -5.07 -8.80
C LYS A 59 15.24 -6.02 -7.76
N THR A 60 14.67 -5.49 -6.68
CA THR A 60 13.98 -6.27 -5.65
C THR A 60 12.55 -6.62 -6.06
N LEU A 61 11.87 -5.72 -6.77
CA LEU A 61 10.45 -5.88 -7.15
C LEU A 61 10.25 -6.58 -8.49
N GLY A 62 11.28 -6.63 -9.35
CA GLY A 62 11.19 -7.20 -10.69
C GLY A 62 11.19 -8.73 -10.74
N ARG A 63 11.30 -9.42 -9.60
CA ARG A 63 11.17 -10.89 -9.53
C ARG A 63 9.71 -11.24 -9.27
N PRO A 64 9.05 -12.02 -10.15
CA PRO A 64 7.67 -12.43 -9.92
C PRO A 64 7.59 -13.30 -8.67
N VAL A 65 6.56 -13.04 -7.85
CA VAL A 65 6.26 -13.80 -6.63
C VAL A 65 4.85 -14.39 -6.78
N PRO A 66 4.67 -15.72 -6.68
CA PRO A 66 3.35 -16.32 -6.76
C PRO A 66 2.39 -15.70 -5.72
N PRO A 67 1.18 -15.26 -6.11
CA PRO A 67 0.23 -14.68 -5.19
C PRO A 67 -0.40 -15.73 -4.28
N ALA A 68 -0.83 -15.29 -3.10
CA ALA A 68 -1.65 -16.11 -2.22
C ALA A 68 -3.05 -16.31 -2.79
N ALA A 69 -3.65 -17.48 -2.53
CA ALA A 69 -4.98 -17.83 -3.03
C ALA A 69 -6.12 -17.03 -2.36
N GLY A 70 -5.86 -16.42 -1.20
CA GLY A 70 -6.85 -15.64 -0.47
C GLY A 70 -6.20 -14.55 0.39
N PRO A 71 -6.95 -13.49 0.72
CA PRO A 71 -6.44 -12.37 1.49
C PRO A 71 -6.21 -12.77 2.93
N SER A 72 -5.01 -12.50 3.43
CA SER A 72 -4.64 -12.75 4.84
C SER A 72 -3.93 -11.56 5.49
N LEU A 73 -3.44 -10.61 4.69
CA LEU A 73 -2.68 -9.48 5.18
C LEU A 73 -3.62 -8.44 5.79
N THR A 74 -3.28 -7.99 7.00
CA THR A 74 -3.90 -6.81 7.59
C THR A 74 -3.07 -5.58 7.31
N VAL A 75 -3.71 -4.40 7.29
CA VAL A 75 -3.00 -3.12 7.11
C VAL A 75 -1.90 -2.94 8.15
N LEU A 76 -2.19 -3.20 9.43
CA LEU A 76 -1.22 -3.04 10.51
C LEU A 76 -0.09 -4.06 10.45
N GLU A 77 -0.36 -5.29 10.02
CA GLU A 77 0.70 -6.27 9.82
C GLU A 77 1.63 -5.87 8.67
N THR A 78 1.07 -5.45 7.54
CA THR A 78 1.84 -4.91 6.42
C THR A 78 2.72 -3.74 6.89
N ASP A 79 2.17 -2.79 7.63
CA ASP A 79 2.89 -1.63 8.13
C ASP A 79 4.07 -2.00 9.06
N ARG A 80 3.87 -3.01 9.92
CA ARG A 80 4.96 -3.55 10.76
C ARG A 80 6.08 -4.15 9.93
N VAL A 81 5.74 -4.91 8.88
CA VAL A 81 6.74 -5.48 7.95
C VAL A 81 7.51 -4.38 7.22
N LEU A 82 6.82 -3.34 6.74
CA LEU A 82 7.46 -2.20 6.07
C LEU A 82 8.35 -1.39 7.03
N THR A 83 7.95 -1.28 8.29
CA THR A 83 8.76 -0.68 9.36
C THR A 83 10.02 -1.50 9.63
N ALA A 84 9.90 -2.82 9.74
CA ALA A 84 11.06 -3.70 9.89
C ALA A 84 12.01 -3.57 8.69
N LEU A 85 11.47 -3.47 7.49
CA LEU A 85 12.24 -3.29 6.26
C LEU A 85 13.00 -1.95 6.25
N LYS A 86 12.40 -0.87 6.75
CA LYS A 86 13.04 0.45 6.89
C LYS A 86 14.28 0.40 7.80
N SER A 87 14.22 -0.42 8.84
CA SER A 87 15.32 -0.57 9.82
C SER A 87 16.48 -1.44 9.32
N VAL A 88 16.36 -2.11 8.17
CA VAL A 88 17.44 -2.93 7.61
C VAL A 88 18.60 -2.03 7.13
N ALA A 89 19.79 -2.24 7.68
CA ALA A 89 21.01 -1.51 7.34
C ALA A 89 22.27 -2.38 7.48
N GLY A 90 23.40 -1.89 6.97
CA GLY A 90 24.70 -2.57 7.07
C GLY A 90 24.96 -3.61 5.97
N PRO A 91 26.07 -4.38 6.09
CA PRO A 91 26.42 -5.44 5.15
C PRO A 91 25.28 -6.45 5.01
N GLY A 92 24.94 -6.83 3.77
CA GLY A 92 23.85 -7.78 3.50
C GLY A 92 22.43 -7.18 3.50
N ALA A 93 22.27 -5.88 3.78
CA ALA A 93 20.97 -5.21 3.81
C ALA A 93 20.11 -5.45 2.56
N GLN A 94 20.73 -5.50 1.36
CA GLN A 94 19.98 -5.71 0.12
C GLN A 94 19.36 -7.10 0.02
N THR A 95 20.08 -8.13 0.49
CA THR A 95 19.57 -9.51 0.54
C THR A 95 18.40 -9.60 1.51
N GLU A 96 18.54 -9.01 2.69
CA GLU A 96 17.49 -9.03 3.70
C GLU A 96 16.23 -8.25 3.28
N ARG A 97 16.40 -7.08 2.66
CA ARG A 97 15.26 -6.34 2.05
C ARG A 97 14.56 -7.20 1.00
N THR A 98 15.31 -7.90 0.16
CA THR A 98 14.74 -8.78 -0.87
C THR A 98 13.95 -9.94 -0.25
N ARG A 99 14.48 -10.54 0.82
CA ARG A 99 13.80 -11.60 1.57
C ARG A 99 12.49 -11.12 2.18
N LEU A 100 12.50 -9.98 2.88
CA LEU A 100 11.32 -9.40 3.51
C LEU A 100 10.23 -9.02 2.48
N VAL A 101 10.61 -8.37 1.38
CA VAL A 101 9.66 -8.03 0.30
C VAL A 101 9.06 -9.28 -0.32
N THR A 102 9.89 -10.27 -0.65
CA THR A 102 9.41 -11.53 -1.24
C THR A 102 8.44 -12.24 -0.30
N SER A 103 8.76 -12.29 1.00
CA SER A 103 7.90 -12.90 2.02
C SER A 103 6.58 -12.15 2.22
N LEU A 104 6.58 -10.82 2.08
CA LEU A 104 5.35 -10.03 2.14
C LEU A 104 4.48 -10.30 0.91
N LEU A 105 5.07 -10.24 -0.29
CA LEU A 105 4.36 -10.44 -1.55
C LEU A 105 3.82 -11.87 -1.68
N SER A 106 4.51 -12.90 -1.18
CA SER A 106 4.02 -14.29 -1.25
C SER A 106 2.77 -14.54 -0.40
N ARG A 107 2.48 -13.66 0.55
CA ARG A 107 1.27 -13.70 1.39
C ARG A 107 0.15 -12.80 0.87
N ALA A 108 0.48 -11.93 -0.09
CA ALA A 108 -0.45 -11.04 -0.74
C ALA A 108 -1.13 -11.76 -1.91
N THR A 109 -2.44 -11.54 -2.04
CA THR A 109 -3.18 -11.84 -3.28
C THR A 109 -2.64 -11.02 -4.46
N GLU A 110 -3.03 -11.36 -5.68
CA GLU A 110 -2.61 -10.62 -6.88
C GLU A 110 -2.93 -9.12 -6.79
N GLU A 111 -4.15 -8.78 -6.33
CA GLU A 111 -4.58 -7.40 -6.14
C GLU A 111 -3.77 -6.66 -5.07
N GLU A 112 -3.49 -7.33 -3.95
CA GLU A 112 -2.64 -6.78 -2.89
C GLU A 112 -1.18 -6.62 -3.36
N GLN A 113 -0.64 -7.54 -4.15
CA GLN A 113 0.69 -7.41 -4.72
C GLN A 113 0.79 -6.19 -5.64
N ALA A 114 -0.17 -6.02 -6.55
CA ALA A 114 -0.21 -4.86 -7.44
C ALA A 114 -0.25 -3.54 -6.65
N PHE A 115 -1.09 -3.48 -5.61
CA PHE A 115 -1.18 -2.33 -4.72
C PHE A 115 0.15 -2.07 -3.97
N LEU A 116 0.75 -3.11 -3.38
CA LEU A 116 2.01 -3.00 -2.65
C LEU A 116 3.17 -2.58 -3.55
N ILE A 117 3.27 -3.14 -4.75
CA ILE A 117 4.31 -2.78 -5.72
C ILE A 117 4.20 -1.31 -6.07
N ALA A 118 3.00 -0.84 -6.45
CA ALA A 118 2.76 0.57 -6.75
C ALA A 118 3.10 1.47 -5.55
N LEU A 119 2.79 1.04 -4.32
CA LEU A 119 3.06 1.81 -3.11
C LEU A 119 4.56 1.89 -2.81
N LEU A 120 5.29 0.80 -3.02
CA LEU A 120 6.74 0.70 -2.80
C LEU A 120 7.54 1.46 -3.86
N THR A 121 7.07 1.53 -5.10
CA THR A 121 7.69 2.31 -6.18
C THR A 121 7.31 3.80 -6.12
N GLY A 122 6.30 4.15 -5.32
CA GLY A 122 5.73 5.50 -5.29
C GLY A 122 4.85 5.81 -6.52
N GLU A 123 4.49 4.79 -7.29
CA GLU A 123 3.66 4.88 -8.50
C GLU A 123 2.16 4.94 -8.22
N VAL A 124 1.71 4.73 -6.97
CA VAL A 124 0.32 5.06 -6.57
C VAL A 124 -0.05 6.50 -6.95
N ARG A 125 0.96 7.37 -7.14
CA ARG A 125 0.81 8.81 -7.38
C ARG A 125 0.82 9.30 -8.84
N GLN A 126 0.93 8.48 -9.87
CA GLN A 126 0.96 9.06 -11.23
C GLN A 126 -0.43 9.37 -11.86
N GLY A 127 -1.57 9.15 -11.17
CA GLY A 127 -2.88 9.30 -11.84
C GLY A 127 -4.05 9.97 -11.11
N ALA A 128 -4.18 9.98 -9.77
CA ALA A 128 -5.54 10.18 -9.21
C ALA A 128 -5.74 10.93 -7.88
N LEU A 129 -4.71 11.22 -7.07
CA LEU A 129 -4.94 11.59 -5.66
C LEU A 129 -4.30 12.88 -5.14
N ASP A 130 -3.36 13.54 -5.83
CA ASP A 130 -2.86 14.85 -5.36
C ASP A 130 -3.90 15.98 -5.52
N ALA A 131 -4.81 15.90 -6.49
CA ALA A 131 -5.86 16.90 -6.66
C ALA A 131 -7.04 16.74 -5.66
N ALA A 132 -7.30 15.53 -5.16
CA ALA A 132 -8.50 15.24 -4.36
C ALA A 132 -8.28 15.34 -2.84
N ALA A 133 -7.06 15.07 -2.35
CA ALA A 133 -6.76 15.19 -0.92
C ALA A 133 -6.61 16.66 -0.47
N ALA A 134 -6.17 17.55 -1.36
CA ALA A 134 -6.07 18.99 -1.08
C ALA A 134 -7.45 19.69 -1.08
N GLU A 135 -8.38 19.27 -1.95
CA GLU A 135 -9.76 19.80 -2.02
C GLU A 135 -10.72 19.21 -0.96
N GLY A 136 -10.27 18.24 -0.15
CA GLY A 136 -11.07 17.64 0.92
C GLY A 136 -10.95 18.32 2.27
N LEU A 137 -10.02 19.28 2.41
CA LEU A 137 -9.75 20.04 3.64
C LEU A 137 -10.24 21.50 3.56
N ALA A 138 -10.89 21.88 2.46
CA ALA A 138 -11.55 23.17 2.24
C ALA A 138 -13.07 22.97 2.12
#